data_AF-A0A428UFC0-F1
#
_entry.id   AF-A0A428UFC0-F1
#
_cell.length_a   1.000
_cell.length_b   1.000
_cell.length_c   1.000
_cell.angle_alpha   90.00
_cell.angle_beta   90.00
_cell.angle_gamma   90.00
#
_symmetry.space_group_name_H-M   'P 1'
#
loop_
_entity.id
_entity.type
_entity.pdbx_description
1 polymer ?
#
loop_
_entity_poly.entity_id
_entity_poly.type
_entity_poly.pdbx_seq_one_letter_code
_entity_poly.pdbx_strand_id
1 'polypeptide(L)'
;MLFRPLGRPGTTKTKKELDLFHHIFSLFRHQSTMSDQQIIFTKNAPAAVGPYSQAIKTPNMIYCSGQIPLTPEGELVEGSITAQTEQACKNAKAVLEEAGSELAKVVKTTIFISDMAHFAELNAEYEKWFSHKPARSCVAVKTLPKNVDVEIEVIALP
;
A
#
# COMPACT_ATOMS: atom_id res chain seq x y z
N MET A 1 -40.26 -56.19 5.84
CA MET A 1 -38.85 -55.77 5.71
C MET A 1 -38.85 -54.29 5.36
N LEU A 2 -38.04 -53.50 6.06
CA LEU A 2 -38.18 -52.04 6.19
C LEU A 2 -37.77 -51.25 4.93
N PHE A 3 -38.55 -50.22 4.61
CA PHE A 3 -38.04 -48.96 4.06
C PHE A 3 -38.79 -47.79 4.69
N ARG A 4 -38.06 -46.93 5.42
CA ARG A 4 -38.44 -45.55 5.75
C ARG A 4 -37.20 -44.76 6.19
N PRO A 5 -37.05 -43.52 5.72
CA PRO A 5 -37.00 -42.43 6.68
C PRO A 5 -38.16 -41.46 6.46
N LEU A 6 -38.70 -41.02 7.59
CA LEU A 6 -39.85 -40.13 7.73
C LEU A 6 -39.50 -38.70 7.30
N GLY A 7 -40.37 -38.08 6.50
CA GLY A 7 -40.47 -36.62 6.49
C GLY A 7 -40.85 -36.13 7.89
N ARG A 8 -40.12 -35.13 8.40
CA ARG A 8 -40.51 -34.43 9.63
C ARG A 8 -41.38 -33.21 9.28
N PRO A 9 -42.56 -33.06 9.89
CA PRO A 9 -43.40 -31.87 9.75
C PRO A 9 -42.90 -30.72 10.63
N GLY A 10 -43.02 -29.50 10.10
CA GLY A 10 -43.20 -28.23 10.80
C GLY A 10 -42.48 -28.04 12.16
N THR A 11 -41.22 -27.62 12.13
CA THR A 11 -40.62 -26.96 13.29
C THR A 11 -40.87 -25.46 13.19
N THR A 12 -41.96 -24.97 13.78
CA THR A 12 -42.03 -23.57 14.21
C THR A 12 -40.89 -23.34 15.20
N LYS A 13 -39.81 -22.69 14.75
CA LYS A 13 -38.71 -22.24 15.61
C LYS A 13 -39.31 -21.45 16.77
N THR A 14 -38.89 -21.75 18.00
CA THR A 14 -39.40 -21.05 19.18
C THR A 14 -38.98 -19.57 19.14
N LYS A 15 -39.75 -18.65 19.75
CA LYS A 15 -39.36 -17.22 19.82
C LYS A 15 -37.92 -17.04 20.31
N LYS A 16 -37.50 -17.82 21.31
CA LYS A 16 -36.11 -17.83 21.80
C LYS A 16 -35.07 -18.27 20.77
N GLU A 17 -35.39 -19.23 19.90
CA GLU A 17 -34.48 -19.63 18.83
C GLU A 17 -34.43 -18.59 17.70
N LEU A 18 -35.56 -17.98 17.33
CA LEU A 18 -35.54 -16.83 16.40
C LEU A 18 -34.78 -15.65 16.99
N ASP A 19 -34.96 -15.35 18.28
CA ASP A 19 -34.28 -14.27 18.97
C ASP A 19 -32.78 -14.55 19.10
N LEU A 20 -32.38 -15.80 19.36
CA LEU A 20 -30.97 -16.21 19.34
C LEU A 20 -30.39 -16.16 17.93
N PHE A 21 -31.13 -16.58 16.90
CA PHE A 21 -30.71 -16.43 15.51
C PHE A 21 -30.59 -14.97 15.10
N HIS A 22 -31.52 -14.10 15.49
CA HIS A 22 -31.46 -12.66 15.25
C HIS A 22 -30.38 -11.99 16.09
N HIS A 23 -30.09 -12.46 17.30
CA HIS A 23 -29.03 -11.92 18.15
C HIS A 23 -27.65 -12.35 17.65
N ILE A 24 -27.48 -13.61 17.22
CA ILE A 24 -26.28 -14.09 16.52
C ILE A 24 -26.12 -13.34 15.20
N PHE A 25 -27.18 -13.22 14.39
CA PHE A 25 -27.13 -12.40 13.17
C PHE A 25 -26.86 -10.93 13.47
N SER A 26 -27.35 -10.37 14.58
CA SER A 26 -27.12 -9.00 15.02
C SER A 26 -25.69 -8.79 15.50
N LEU A 27 -25.09 -9.79 16.16
CA LEU A 27 -23.68 -9.81 16.53
C LEU A 27 -22.79 -9.89 15.27
N PHE A 28 -23.25 -10.58 14.21
CA PHE A 28 -22.63 -10.54 12.87
C PHE A 28 -22.97 -9.27 12.07
N ARG A 29 -24.04 -8.53 12.41
CA ARG A 29 -24.46 -7.28 11.75
C ARG A 29 -23.74 -6.05 12.27
N HIS A 30 -22.82 -6.22 13.22
CA HIS A 30 -21.99 -5.16 13.78
C HIS A 30 -20.51 -5.30 13.40
N GLN A 31 -20.23 -5.88 12.23
CA GLN A 31 -19.11 -5.40 11.43
C GLN A 31 -19.70 -4.48 10.38
N SER A 32 -19.65 -3.18 10.70
CA SER A 32 -19.61 -2.12 9.70
C SER A 32 -18.79 -2.62 8.52
N THR A 33 -19.28 -2.43 7.30
CA THR A 33 -18.51 -2.59 6.07
C THR A 33 -17.35 -1.59 6.07
N MET A 34 -16.37 -1.80 6.94
CA MET A 34 -15.06 -1.20 6.81
C MET A 34 -14.42 -1.99 5.68
N SER A 35 -14.14 -1.29 4.57
CA SER A 35 -13.20 -1.78 3.59
C SER A 35 -12.00 -2.41 4.30
N ASP A 36 -11.53 -3.58 3.87
CA ASP A 36 -10.34 -4.28 4.41
C ASP A 36 -9.02 -3.52 4.14
N GLN A 37 -9.09 -2.19 4.07
CA GLN A 37 -7.97 -1.31 3.86
C GLN A 37 -7.39 -0.85 5.20
N GLN A 38 -6.08 -0.89 5.31
CA GLN A 38 -5.31 -0.41 6.44
C GLN A 38 -4.49 0.80 6.00
N ILE A 39 -4.60 1.89 6.76
CA ILE A 39 -3.73 3.06 6.60
C ILE A 39 -2.36 2.72 7.17
N ILE A 40 -1.32 2.92 6.37
CA ILE A 40 0.07 2.68 6.77
C ILE A 40 0.73 3.99 7.16
N PHE A 41 1.42 3.96 8.30
CA PHE A 41 2.19 5.08 8.81
C PHE A 41 3.45 4.57 9.52
N THR A 42 4.61 5.10 9.12
CA THR A 42 5.88 4.87 9.79
C THR A 42 6.60 6.19 10.05
N LYS A 43 7.36 6.22 11.16
CA LYS A 43 8.25 7.32 11.51
C LYS A 43 9.57 7.30 10.74
N ASN A 44 9.83 6.24 9.99
CA ASN A 44 11.07 6.03 9.23
C ASN A 44 10.94 6.52 7.78
N ALA A 45 9.86 7.22 7.46
CA ALA A 45 9.61 7.87 6.18
C ALA A 45 8.96 9.24 6.44
N PRO A 46 9.04 10.20 5.50
CA PRO A 46 8.45 11.52 5.65
C PRO A 46 6.96 11.42 6.01
N ALA A 47 6.53 12.23 6.98
CA ALA A 47 5.12 12.29 7.34
C ALA A 47 4.27 12.76 6.15
N ALA A 48 3.06 12.20 6.00
CA ALA A 48 2.10 12.66 5.02
C ALA A 48 1.50 14.00 5.47
N VAL A 49 2.09 15.11 5.01
CA VAL A 49 1.61 16.47 5.29
C VAL A 49 0.61 16.88 4.21
N GLY A 50 -0.64 16.44 4.35
CA GLY A 50 -1.72 16.73 3.41
C GLY A 50 -2.88 15.73 3.50
N PRO A 51 -3.85 15.79 2.58
CA PRO A 51 -5.02 14.91 2.58
C PRO A 51 -4.71 13.54 1.95
N TYR A 52 -3.64 12.86 2.41
CA TYR A 52 -3.22 11.55 1.91
C TYR A 52 -2.50 10.74 3.01
N SER A 53 -2.22 9.46 2.73
CA SER A 53 -1.49 8.54 3.62
C SER A 53 -0.19 8.08 2.96
N GLN A 54 0.80 7.62 3.72
CA GLN A 54 2.06 7.10 3.14
C GLN A 54 1.79 5.88 2.25
N ALA A 55 0.91 4.99 2.68
CA ALA A 55 0.36 3.93 1.85
C ALA A 55 -1.03 3.49 2.36
N ILE A 56 -1.76 2.83 1.47
CA ILE A 56 -2.96 2.05 1.81
C ILE A 56 -2.68 0.58 1.50
N LYS A 57 -2.79 -0.27 2.51
CA LYS A 57 -2.71 -1.72 2.38
C LYS A 57 -4.11 -2.31 2.25
N THR A 58 -4.31 -3.20 1.29
CA THR A 58 -5.51 -4.04 1.13
C THR A 58 -5.14 -5.51 1.33
N PRO A 59 -6.08 -6.46 1.30
CA PRO A 59 -5.75 -7.88 1.41
C PRO A 59 -4.83 -8.40 0.29
N ASN A 60 -4.80 -7.73 -0.87
CA ASN A 60 -4.12 -8.21 -2.07
C ASN A 60 -3.00 -7.31 -2.58
N MET A 61 -3.01 -6.02 -2.22
CA MET A 61 -2.09 -5.00 -2.75
C MET A 61 -1.79 -3.94 -1.71
N ILE A 62 -0.60 -3.37 -1.78
CA ILE A 62 -0.19 -2.15 -1.08
C ILE A 62 0.05 -1.08 -2.13
N TYR A 63 -0.61 0.07 -1.96
CA TYR A 63 -0.46 1.25 -2.79
C TYR A 63 0.31 2.30 -1.99
N CYS A 64 1.58 2.53 -2.36
CA CYS A 64 2.39 3.57 -1.73
C CYS A 64 2.20 4.89 -2.47
N SER A 65 2.05 5.97 -1.72
CA SER A 65 2.13 7.32 -2.27
C SER A 65 3.52 7.59 -2.85
N GLY A 66 3.63 8.60 -3.71
CA GLY A 66 4.90 9.04 -4.27
C GLY A 66 5.90 9.46 -3.18
N GLN A 67 7.10 8.91 -3.27
CA GLN A 67 8.19 9.19 -2.34
C GLN A 67 9.17 10.17 -3.00
N ILE A 68 9.28 11.36 -2.42
CA ILE A 68 10.26 12.40 -2.78
C ILE A 68 11.51 12.29 -1.88
N PRO A 69 12.64 12.94 -2.22
CA PRO A 69 13.88 12.92 -1.45
C PRO A 69 13.79 13.74 -0.14
N LEU A 70 12.84 13.42 0.72
CA LEU A 70 12.76 13.94 2.08
C LEU A 70 13.31 12.91 3.07
N THR A 71 13.99 13.38 4.11
CA THR A 71 14.31 12.56 5.28
C THR A 71 13.04 12.31 6.12
N PRO A 72 13.04 11.31 7.02
CA PRO A 72 11.94 11.11 7.97
C PRO A 72 11.64 12.35 8.83
N GLU A 73 12.65 13.16 9.09
CA GLU A 73 12.57 14.44 9.82
C GLU A 73 11.93 15.57 8.98
N GLY A 74 11.72 15.34 7.68
CA GLY A 74 11.09 16.28 6.76
C GLY A 74 12.05 17.26 6.09
N GLU A 75 13.36 16.97 6.11
CA GLU A 75 14.41 17.75 5.46
C GLU A 75 14.61 17.28 4.01
N LEU A 76 14.81 18.20 3.07
CA LEU A 76 15.11 17.85 1.68
C LEU A 76 16.57 17.41 1.56
N VAL A 77 16.79 16.25 0.94
CA VAL A 77 18.13 15.83 0.52
C VAL A 77 18.46 16.60 -0.75
N GLU A 78 19.39 17.54 -0.63
CA GLU A 78 19.92 18.32 -1.75
C GLU A 78 21.08 17.59 -2.45
N GLY A 79 21.42 18.04 -3.66
CA GLY A 79 22.57 17.55 -4.41
C GLY A 79 22.18 16.67 -5.59
N SER A 80 22.96 15.62 -5.84
CA SER A 80 22.85 14.82 -7.06
C SER A 80 21.55 14.01 -7.13
N ILE A 81 21.13 13.70 -8.36
CA ILE A 81 19.98 12.80 -8.58
C ILE A 81 20.23 11.43 -7.96
N THR A 82 21.48 10.96 -7.87
CA THR A 82 21.84 9.75 -7.11
C THR A 82 21.38 9.85 -5.66
N ALA A 83 21.77 10.90 -4.92
CA ALA A 83 21.42 11.04 -3.50
C ALA A 83 19.90 11.19 -3.30
N GLN A 84 19.23 11.93 -4.19
CA GLN A 84 17.79 12.09 -4.16
C GLN A 84 17.05 10.75 -4.42
N THR A 85 17.50 9.98 -5.42
CA THR A 85 16.94 8.67 -5.76
C THR A 85 17.12 7.69 -4.60
N GLU A 86 18.31 7.66 -4.00
CA GLU A 86 18.62 6.84 -2.83
C GLU A 86 17.63 7.12 -1.69
N GLN A 87 17.38 8.40 -1.39
CA GLN A 87 16.44 8.78 -0.33
C GLN A 87 14.99 8.38 -0.67
N ALA A 88 14.54 8.61 -1.90
CA ALA A 88 13.20 8.19 -2.34
C ALA A 88 13.01 6.67 -2.21
N CYS A 89 14.03 5.86 -2.57
CA CYS A 89 14.01 4.41 -2.40
C CYS A 89 14.02 3.99 -0.92
N LYS A 90 14.79 4.66 -0.05
CA LYS A 90 14.77 4.44 1.41
C LYS A 90 13.38 4.67 1.99
N ASN A 91 12.73 5.74 1.57
CA ASN A 91 11.38 6.08 2.02
C ASN A 91 10.37 5.00 1.58
N ALA A 92 10.41 4.58 0.32
CA ALA A 92 9.55 3.51 -0.20
C ALA A 92 9.76 2.18 0.56
N LYS A 93 11.02 1.83 0.85
CA LYS A 93 11.37 0.66 1.66
C LYS A 93 10.74 0.72 3.05
N ALA A 94 10.92 1.84 3.76
CA ALA A 94 10.40 2.01 5.11
C ALA A 94 8.86 1.89 5.17
N VAL A 95 8.16 2.47 4.19
CA VAL A 95 6.70 2.37 4.10
C VAL A 95 6.24 0.93 3.81
N LEU A 96 6.94 0.22 2.91
CA LEU A 96 6.62 -1.19 2.62
C LEU A 96 6.88 -2.11 3.82
N GLU A 97 7.98 -1.90 4.54
CA GLU A 97 8.32 -2.67 5.74
C GLU A 97 7.26 -2.49 6.84
N GLU A 98 6.78 -1.26 7.06
CA GLU A 98 5.66 -0.99 7.97
C GLU A 98 4.36 -1.67 7.52
N ALA A 99 4.16 -1.78 6.22
CA ALA A 99 3.02 -2.51 5.66
C ALA A 99 3.16 -4.03 5.74
N GLY A 100 4.26 -4.58 6.28
CA GLY A 100 4.54 -6.02 6.33
C GLY A 100 5.02 -6.62 5.01
N SER A 101 5.49 -5.77 4.09
CA SER A 101 6.02 -6.14 2.78
C SER A 101 7.50 -5.74 2.67
N GLU A 102 8.05 -5.78 1.47
CA GLU A 102 9.45 -5.48 1.16
C GLU A 102 9.60 -5.06 -0.30
N LEU A 103 10.74 -4.45 -0.66
CA LEU A 103 11.01 -4.02 -2.03
C LEU A 103 10.93 -5.18 -3.03
N ALA A 104 11.36 -6.39 -2.65
CA ALA A 104 11.31 -7.59 -3.51
C ALA A 104 9.88 -8.02 -3.92
N LYS A 105 8.85 -7.52 -3.21
CA LYS A 105 7.43 -7.76 -3.51
C LYS A 105 6.79 -6.65 -4.35
N VAL A 106 7.54 -5.62 -4.72
CA VAL A 106 7.06 -4.56 -5.62
C VAL A 106 6.79 -5.15 -7.00
N VAL A 107 5.59 -4.90 -7.53
CA VAL A 107 5.17 -5.39 -8.85
C VAL A 107 5.23 -4.29 -9.92
N LYS A 108 5.06 -3.02 -9.52
CA LYS A 108 5.11 -1.85 -10.40
C LYS A 108 5.78 -0.67 -9.72
N THR A 109 6.65 0.02 -10.45
CA THR A 109 7.16 1.33 -10.08
C THR A 109 6.79 2.39 -11.13
N THR A 110 6.43 3.57 -10.68
CA THR A 110 6.27 4.76 -11.53
C THR A 110 7.25 5.81 -11.04
N ILE A 111 8.12 6.27 -11.94
CA ILE A 111 9.18 7.22 -11.63
C ILE A 111 8.91 8.51 -12.39
N PHE A 112 8.83 9.61 -11.66
CA PHE A 112 8.70 10.94 -12.23
C PHE A 112 10.02 11.68 -12.00
N ILE A 113 10.53 12.33 -13.05
CA ILE A 113 11.76 13.14 -12.97
C ILE A 113 11.53 14.55 -13.50
N SER A 114 12.32 15.52 -13.02
CA SER A 114 12.27 16.91 -13.50
C SER A 114 12.84 17.07 -14.92
N ASP A 115 13.87 16.28 -15.28
CA ASP A 115 14.56 16.33 -16.58
C ASP A 115 15.03 14.92 -17.00
N MET A 116 14.89 14.57 -18.28
CA MET A 116 15.40 13.31 -18.84
C MET A 116 16.93 13.19 -18.79
N ALA A 117 17.67 14.29 -18.65
CA ALA A 117 19.10 14.28 -18.43
C ALA A 117 19.51 13.49 -17.17
N HIS A 118 18.61 13.40 -16.18
CA HIS A 118 18.82 12.65 -14.95
C HIS A 118 18.67 11.13 -15.09
N PHE A 119 18.09 10.65 -16.20
CA PHE A 119 17.63 9.27 -16.33
C PHE A 119 18.75 8.23 -16.16
N ALA A 120 19.92 8.46 -16.76
CA ALA A 120 21.02 7.49 -16.71
C ALA A 120 21.59 7.33 -15.29
N GLU A 121 21.82 8.44 -14.60
CA GLU A 121 22.35 8.44 -13.23
C GLU A 121 21.32 7.88 -12.24
N LEU A 122 20.05 8.29 -12.35
CA LEU A 122 18.95 7.72 -11.57
C LEU A 122 18.86 6.21 -11.76
N ASN A 123 18.97 5.71 -12.99
CA ASN A 123 18.82 4.28 -13.27
C ASN A 123 19.94 3.46 -12.61
N ALA A 124 21.18 3.98 -12.61
CA ALA A 124 22.30 3.34 -11.95
C ALA A 124 22.11 3.24 -10.43
N GLU A 125 21.51 4.24 -9.80
CA GLU A 125 21.14 4.17 -8.38
C GLU A 125 19.96 3.22 -8.15
N TYR A 126 18.88 3.36 -8.91
CA TYR A 126 17.66 2.55 -8.81
C TYR A 126 17.93 1.04 -8.88
N GLU A 127 18.84 0.60 -9.75
CA GLU A 127 19.19 -0.81 -9.93
C GLU A 127 19.76 -1.48 -8.68
N LYS A 128 20.30 -0.69 -7.73
CA LYS A 128 20.80 -1.20 -6.44
C LYS A 128 19.66 -1.63 -5.51
N TRP A 129 18.46 -1.07 -5.69
CA TRP A 129 17.31 -1.26 -4.81
C TRP A 129 16.32 -2.33 -5.30
N PHE A 130 16.25 -2.56 -6.62
CA PHE A 130 15.25 -3.43 -7.24
C PHE A 130 15.87 -4.53 -8.10
N SER A 131 16.48 -5.53 -7.45
CA SER A 131 17.17 -6.64 -8.14
C SER A 131 16.22 -7.54 -8.94
N HIS A 132 14.95 -7.64 -8.54
CA HIS A 132 13.91 -8.46 -9.19
C HIS A 132 13.22 -7.78 -10.37
N LYS A 133 13.55 -6.51 -10.66
CA LYS A 133 13.11 -5.75 -11.85
C LYS A 133 11.58 -5.70 -12.04
N PRO A 134 10.86 -4.95 -11.18
CA PRO A 134 9.41 -4.77 -11.32
C PRO A 134 9.05 -4.12 -12.67
N ALA A 135 7.77 -4.24 -13.07
CA ALA A 135 7.27 -3.46 -14.19
C ALA A 135 7.51 -1.96 -13.90
N ARG A 136 7.88 -1.16 -14.92
CA ARG A 136 8.32 0.22 -14.69
C ARG A 136 7.82 1.18 -15.77
N SER A 137 7.49 2.39 -15.35
CA SER A 137 7.33 3.56 -16.22
C SER A 137 8.18 4.69 -15.67
N CYS A 138 8.85 5.45 -16.54
CA CYS A 138 9.58 6.65 -16.17
C CYS A 138 9.24 7.78 -17.14
N VAL A 139 8.88 8.94 -16.61
CA VAL A 139 8.51 10.12 -17.42
C VAL A 139 9.11 11.39 -16.82
N ALA A 140 9.57 12.30 -17.68
CA ALA A 140 9.88 13.65 -17.26
C ALA A 140 8.59 14.47 -17.17
N VAL A 141 8.40 15.16 -16.04
CA VAL A 141 7.21 15.97 -15.75
C VAL A 141 7.59 17.43 -15.60
N LYS A 142 6.59 18.32 -15.73
CA LYS A 142 6.84 19.77 -15.65
C LYS A 142 7.37 20.20 -14.28
N THR A 143 6.83 19.66 -13.19
CA THR A 143 7.19 20.03 -11.82
C THR A 143 6.78 18.93 -10.85
N LEU A 144 7.59 18.72 -9.81
CA LEU A 144 7.32 17.80 -8.70
C LEU A 144 7.06 18.57 -7.39
N PRO A 145 6.38 17.98 -6.39
CA PRO A 145 6.20 18.58 -5.08
C PRO A 145 7.54 19.04 -4.48
N LYS A 146 7.55 20.24 -3.89
CA LYS A 146 8.76 20.90 -3.36
C LYS A 146 9.88 21.14 -4.38
N ASN A 147 9.61 21.07 -5.70
CA ASN A 147 10.59 21.27 -6.77
C ASN A 147 11.79 20.30 -6.72
N VAL A 148 11.57 19.06 -6.27
CA VAL A 148 12.58 18.00 -6.30
C VAL A 148 12.81 17.47 -7.72
N ASP A 149 13.88 16.70 -7.93
CA ASP A 149 14.21 16.14 -9.24
C ASP A 149 13.65 14.73 -9.47
N VAL A 150 13.21 14.04 -8.41
CA VAL A 150 12.68 12.67 -8.48
C VAL A 150 11.54 12.42 -7.51
N GLU A 151 10.55 11.66 -7.97
CA GLU A 151 9.50 11.05 -7.16
C GLU A 151 9.29 9.59 -7.59
N ILE A 152 9.23 8.67 -6.63
CA ILE A 152 9.06 7.23 -6.88
C ILE A 152 7.79 6.72 -6.19
N GLU A 153 6.87 6.21 -6.98
CA GLU A 153 5.65 5.52 -6.53
C GLU A 153 5.80 4.01 -6.74
N VAL A 154 5.31 3.20 -5.79
CA VAL A 154 5.38 1.74 -5.87
C VAL A 154 4.05 1.07 -5.53
N ILE A 155 3.77 -0.04 -6.20
CA ILE A 155 2.69 -0.98 -5.86
C ILE A 155 3.33 -2.32 -5.54
N ALA A 156 2.95 -2.92 -4.42
CA ALA A 156 3.52 -4.17 -3.92
C ALA A 156 2.47 -5.17 -3.45
N LEU A 157 2.88 -6.43 -3.32
CA LEU A 157 2.08 -7.45 -2.65
C LEU A 157 2.22 -7.32 -1.12
N PRO A 158 1.15 -7.63 -0.33
CA PRO A 158 1.17 -7.66 1.12
C PRO A 158 2.23 -8.53 1.79
#